data_AF-A0A965AR00-F1
#
_entry.id   AF-A0A965AR00-F1
#
_cell.length_a   1.000
_cell.length_b   1.000
_cell.length_c   1.000
_cell.angle_alpha   90.00
_cell.angle_beta   90.00
_cell.angle_gamma   90.00
#
_symmetry.space_group_name_H-M   'P 1'
#
loop_
_entity.id
_entity.type
_entity.pdbx_description
1 polymer ?
#
loop_
_entity_poly.entity_id
_entity_poly.type
_entity_poly.pdbx_seq_one_letter_code
_entity_poly.pdbx_strand_id
1 'polypeptide(L)'
;DKAGGPGQGSTSSSSSIIRFNYSTYAGVVLAWESFQTWLDWRAHLGAAPAEQIAEMVNLGVVMLDVPVMNMAATTELFNKVGIEYEIWDARTLAVRIPGIDPGKFWPPKPIDDPAFWEDATESTGALYTPAGGYISDPSLSAVNLADAAKRHGANFRFKEEIVSVIKSIDRVTGVGPMIGDLDVGVYMRPTPGGGFLVGGTEPECEPMQWIDDPDQAHMLRTQELYDAQVTRAARRFPDLKVPPVAKGIAGVYDVSSDWTPIYDKSELPGFYLAIGTSGNQFKNAPGVGVLMAKLIDYVEGGGDHEVTGVRTGLPIDLATFSRKRPRNENSSGTVMG
;
A
#
# COMPACT_ATOMS: atom_id res chain seq x y z
N ASP A 1 -19.99 8.39 -3.59
CA ASP A 1 -19.22 7.41 -2.79
C ASP A 1 -20.02 7.04 -1.56
N LYS A 2 -19.81 5.82 -1.04
CA LYS A 2 -20.37 5.31 0.20
C LYS A 2 -20.34 6.40 1.25
N ALA A 3 -19.20 6.98 1.54
CA ALA A 3 -19.10 7.78 2.74
C ALA A 3 -19.62 9.23 2.66
N GLY A 4 -19.46 9.98 3.76
CA GLY A 4 -19.85 11.39 3.87
C GLY A 4 -18.94 12.36 3.12
N GLY A 5 -17.82 11.84 2.63
CA GLY A 5 -16.85 12.51 1.77
C GLY A 5 -15.93 11.48 1.09
N PRO A 6 -15.03 11.93 0.20
CA PRO A 6 -14.15 11.05 -0.57
C PRO A 6 -13.27 10.14 0.29
N GLY A 7 -13.20 8.86 -0.11
CA GLY A 7 -12.17 7.93 0.37
C GLY A 7 -12.31 7.44 1.81
N GLN A 8 -13.43 7.67 2.50
CA GLN A 8 -13.61 7.26 3.91
C GLN A 8 -13.98 5.76 4.06
N GLY A 9 -13.17 4.92 3.41
CA GLY A 9 -13.09 3.47 3.56
C GLY A 9 -11.61 3.07 3.75
N SER A 10 -11.19 1.97 3.12
CA SER A 10 -9.79 1.49 3.15
C SER A 10 -8.77 2.55 2.72
N THR A 11 -9.12 3.46 1.79
CA THR A 11 -8.29 4.59 1.38
C THR A 11 -7.90 5.49 2.56
N SER A 12 -8.86 5.92 3.38
CA SER A 12 -8.59 6.74 4.58
C SER A 12 -7.89 5.99 5.71
N SER A 13 -8.08 4.67 5.79
CA SER A 13 -7.39 3.77 6.72
C SER A 13 -5.98 3.37 6.25
N SER A 14 -5.57 3.78 5.05
CA SER A 14 -4.27 3.44 4.48
C SER A 14 -3.12 4.12 5.21
N SER A 15 -2.02 3.40 5.39
CA SER A 15 -0.75 3.96 5.87
C SER A 15 -0.01 4.80 4.80
N SER A 16 -0.63 4.99 3.63
CA SER A 16 -0.27 5.90 2.53
C SER A 16 1.06 5.65 1.80
N ILE A 17 1.58 4.43 1.91
CA ILE A 17 2.95 4.00 1.53
C ILE A 17 3.13 3.86 0.01
N ILE A 18 4.19 4.47 -0.54
CA ILE A 18 4.62 4.35 -1.94
C ILE A 18 5.95 3.56 -2.02
N ARG A 19 5.90 2.36 -2.60
CA ARG A 19 7.04 1.42 -2.82
C ARG A 19 6.81 0.55 -4.06
N PHE A 20 7.87 0.06 -4.70
CA PHE A 20 7.79 -0.60 -6.02
C PHE A 20 7.95 -2.13 -6.00
N ASN A 21 8.20 -2.75 -4.84
CA ASN A 21 8.40 -4.20 -4.75
C ASN A 21 7.09 -4.93 -5.06
N TYR A 22 7.05 -5.64 -6.20
CA TYR A 22 5.96 -6.50 -6.65
C TYR A 22 6.56 -7.69 -7.41
N SER A 23 5.86 -8.82 -7.42
CA SER A 23 6.26 -10.05 -8.10
C SER A 23 6.11 -10.02 -9.64
N THR A 24 5.53 -8.96 -10.22
CA THR A 24 5.28 -8.85 -11.67
C THR A 24 5.78 -7.53 -12.26
N TYR A 25 6.31 -7.57 -13.50
CA TYR A 25 6.83 -6.38 -14.20
C TYR A 25 5.76 -5.29 -14.34
N ALA A 26 4.53 -5.65 -14.76
CA ALA A 26 3.43 -4.70 -14.88
C ALA A 26 3.05 -4.05 -13.54
N GLY A 27 3.18 -4.78 -12.41
CA GLY A 27 2.99 -4.23 -11.06
C GLY A 27 4.05 -3.18 -10.69
N VAL A 28 5.32 -3.45 -11.00
CA VAL A 28 6.43 -2.50 -10.79
C VAL A 28 6.27 -1.25 -11.68
N VAL A 29 5.95 -1.41 -12.97
CA VAL A 29 5.73 -0.29 -13.90
C VAL A 29 4.53 0.57 -13.48
N LEU A 30 3.40 -0.04 -13.13
CA LEU A 30 2.20 0.69 -12.67
C LEU A 30 2.49 1.52 -11.40
N ALA A 31 3.29 0.98 -10.49
CA ALA A 31 3.71 1.70 -9.29
C ALA A 31 4.70 2.83 -9.58
N TRP A 32 5.59 2.65 -10.56
CA TRP A 32 6.52 3.67 -11.03
C TRP A 32 5.78 4.84 -11.71
N GLU A 33 4.89 4.56 -12.67
CA GLU A 33 3.97 5.53 -13.28
C GLU A 33 3.15 6.32 -12.24
N SER A 34 2.66 5.63 -11.22
CA SER A 34 1.88 6.25 -10.15
C SER A 34 2.75 7.15 -9.26
N PHE A 35 3.98 6.76 -8.93
CA PHE A 35 4.92 7.62 -8.22
C PHE A 35 5.33 8.86 -9.01
N GLN A 36 5.56 8.75 -10.33
CA GLN A 36 5.75 9.93 -11.18
C GLN A 36 4.52 10.87 -11.16
N THR A 37 3.32 10.31 -11.01
CA THR A 37 2.08 11.09 -10.83
C THR A 37 1.96 11.73 -9.44
N TRP A 38 2.46 11.08 -8.39
CA TRP A 38 2.50 11.61 -7.02
C TRP A 38 3.55 12.72 -6.83
N LEU A 39 4.70 12.65 -7.53
CA LEU A 39 5.66 13.76 -7.59
C LEU A 39 5.07 14.99 -8.29
N ASP A 40 4.28 14.77 -9.35
CA ASP A 40 3.64 15.80 -10.18
C ASP A 40 2.19 16.12 -9.75
N TRP A 41 1.84 15.84 -8.49
CA TRP A 41 0.44 15.76 -8.04
C TRP A 41 -0.37 17.05 -8.28
N ARG A 42 0.23 18.23 -8.04
CA ARG A 42 -0.46 19.52 -8.25
C ARG A 42 -0.86 19.73 -9.72
N ALA A 43 0.00 19.35 -10.67
CA ALA A 43 -0.29 19.48 -12.10
C ALA A 43 -1.28 18.42 -12.58
N HIS A 44 -1.14 17.17 -12.10
CA HIS A 44 -2.11 16.10 -12.38
C HIS A 44 -3.54 16.46 -11.96
N LEU A 45 -3.70 17.13 -10.81
CA LEU A 45 -4.99 17.61 -10.31
C LEU A 45 -5.53 18.87 -11.02
N GLY A 46 -4.71 19.56 -11.82
CA GLY A 46 -4.99 20.93 -12.26
C GLY A 46 -5.22 21.90 -11.09
N ALA A 47 -4.59 21.66 -9.94
CA ALA A 47 -4.88 22.36 -8.69
C ALA A 47 -4.23 23.75 -8.63
N ALA A 48 -4.98 24.75 -8.16
CA ALA A 48 -4.51 26.13 -8.09
C ALA A 48 -3.31 26.27 -7.13
N PRO A 49 -2.40 27.26 -7.29
CA PRO A 49 -1.21 27.37 -6.42
C PRO A 49 -1.49 27.50 -4.92
N ALA A 50 -2.64 28.08 -4.54
CA ALA A 50 -3.09 28.22 -3.15
C ALA A 50 -3.98 27.06 -2.65
N GLU A 51 -4.25 26.05 -3.48
CA GLU A 51 -5.06 24.89 -3.12
C GLU A 51 -4.26 23.93 -2.22
N GLN A 52 -4.82 23.56 -1.06
CA GLN A 52 -4.18 22.59 -0.18
C GLN A 52 -4.31 21.18 -0.76
N ILE A 53 -3.17 20.53 -0.98
CA ILE A 53 -3.10 19.16 -1.49
C ILE A 53 -2.35 18.26 -0.51
N ALA A 54 -2.60 16.96 -0.59
CA ALA A 54 -1.68 15.98 -0.05
C ALA A 54 -0.37 15.98 -0.86
N GLU A 55 0.76 15.66 -0.24
CA GLU A 55 2.08 15.79 -0.84
C GLU A 55 2.84 14.47 -0.79
N MET A 56 3.62 14.17 -1.85
CA MET A 56 4.52 13.02 -1.87
C MET A 56 5.76 13.31 -1.04
N VAL A 57 5.87 12.67 0.13
CA VAL A 57 7.04 12.81 0.98
C VAL A 57 8.05 11.74 0.59
N ASN A 58 8.87 12.08 -0.40
CA ASN A 58 9.90 11.21 -0.95
C ASN A 58 11.11 11.13 -0.02
N LEU A 59 11.16 10.07 0.80
CA LEU A 59 12.24 9.77 1.75
C LEU A 59 12.90 8.41 1.48
N GLY A 60 12.56 7.78 0.36
CA GLY A 60 12.95 6.42 0.03
C GLY A 60 12.19 5.36 0.83
N VAL A 61 12.58 4.11 0.61
CA VAL A 61 12.00 2.91 1.22
C VAL A 61 13.13 1.96 1.63
N VAL A 62 13.03 1.36 2.81
CA VAL A 62 13.92 0.28 3.27
C VAL A 62 13.10 -1.01 3.42
N MET A 63 13.62 -2.08 2.84
CA MET A 63 13.03 -3.43 2.84
C MET A 63 14.08 -4.42 3.35
N LEU A 64 13.85 -5.07 4.49
CA LEU A 64 14.83 -5.98 5.10
C LEU A 64 15.01 -7.28 4.30
N ASP A 65 16.23 -7.82 4.30
CA ASP A 65 16.58 -9.02 3.54
C ASP A 65 16.21 -10.30 4.30
N VAL A 66 15.00 -10.80 4.04
CA VAL A 66 14.38 -11.97 4.73
C VAL A 66 14.03 -13.09 3.75
N PRO A 67 13.97 -14.37 4.19
CA PRO A 67 13.78 -15.52 3.28
C PRO A 67 12.53 -15.52 2.39
N VAL A 68 11.46 -14.82 2.78
CA VAL A 68 10.24 -14.68 1.96
C VAL A 68 10.39 -13.66 0.82
N MET A 69 11.41 -12.80 0.86
CA MET A 69 11.72 -11.83 -0.19
C MET A 69 12.70 -12.40 -1.21
N ASN A 70 12.28 -12.50 -2.47
CA ASN A 70 13.22 -12.78 -3.57
C ASN A 70 13.95 -11.49 -4.00
N MET A 71 15.07 -11.21 -3.33
CA MET A 71 15.91 -10.04 -3.59
C MET A 71 16.44 -9.96 -5.02
N ALA A 72 16.81 -11.11 -5.60
CA ALA A 72 17.31 -11.20 -6.97
C ALA A 72 16.23 -10.87 -8.01
N ALA A 73 15.03 -11.45 -7.88
CA ALA A 73 13.91 -11.15 -8.78
C ALA A 73 13.45 -9.69 -8.63
N THR A 74 13.41 -9.16 -7.41
CA THR A 74 13.07 -7.75 -7.13
C THR A 74 14.02 -6.79 -7.84
N THR A 75 15.33 -7.01 -7.69
CA THR A 75 16.36 -6.17 -8.33
C THR A 75 16.42 -6.37 -9.84
N GLU A 76 16.16 -7.56 -10.37
CA GLU A 76 16.01 -7.79 -11.81
C GLU A 76 14.84 -6.96 -12.40
N LEU A 77 13.69 -6.93 -11.73
CA LEU A 77 12.56 -6.08 -12.16
C LEU A 77 12.88 -4.59 -12.06
N PHE A 78 13.58 -4.14 -11.01
CA PHE A 78 13.99 -2.74 -10.86
C PHE A 78 14.98 -2.34 -11.98
N ASN A 79 15.96 -3.20 -12.31
CA ASN A 79 16.89 -3.00 -13.42
C ASN A 79 16.15 -2.90 -14.78
N LYS A 80 15.06 -3.67 -14.98
CA LYS A 80 14.22 -3.62 -16.21
C LYS A 80 13.33 -2.38 -16.33
N VAL A 81 13.06 -1.69 -15.21
CA VAL A 81 12.24 -0.45 -15.18
C VAL A 81 13.13 0.80 -15.09
N GLY A 82 14.39 0.67 -14.67
CA GLY A 82 15.31 1.79 -14.44
C GLY A 82 15.14 2.43 -13.06
N ILE A 83 14.74 1.65 -12.05
CA ILE A 83 14.61 2.11 -10.66
C ILE A 83 15.95 1.93 -9.94
N GLU A 84 16.50 3.02 -9.40
CA GLU A 84 17.74 3.02 -8.63
C GLU A 84 17.55 2.37 -7.25
N TYR A 85 18.55 1.60 -6.78
CA TYR A 85 18.59 1.00 -5.45
C TYR A 85 20.02 0.85 -4.91
N GLU A 86 20.15 0.77 -3.59
CA GLU A 86 21.36 0.32 -2.89
C GLU A 86 21.06 -1.01 -2.18
N ILE A 87 22.04 -1.91 -2.09
CA ILE A 87 22.00 -3.06 -1.17
C ILE A 87 22.88 -2.73 0.02
N TRP A 88 22.34 -2.82 1.23
CA TRP A 88 23.00 -2.48 2.48
C TRP A 88 23.28 -3.75 3.30
N ASP A 89 24.49 -3.85 3.85
CA ASP A 89 24.79 -4.80 4.92
C ASP A 89 24.23 -4.31 6.27
N ALA A 90 24.20 -5.20 7.26
CA ALA A 90 23.73 -4.90 8.62
C ALA A 90 24.39 -3.63 9.23
N ARG A 91 25.67 -3.40 8.93
CA ARG A 91 26.42 -2.23 9.38
C ARG A 91 25.93 -0.94 8.70
N THR A 92 25.75 -0.97 7.38
CA THR A 92 25.24 0.17 6.62
C THR A 92 23.81 0.49 7.03
N LEU A 93 22.96 -0.52 7.21
CA LEU A 93 21.60 -0.38 7.73
C LEU A 93 21.58 0.37 9.09
N ALA A 94 22.36 -0.08 10.07
CA ALA A 94 22.45 0.54 11.39
C ALA A 94 23.02 1.98 11.38
N VAL A 95 23.90 2.30 10.42
CA VAL A 95 24.45 3.66 10.23
C VAL A 95 23.48 4.58 9.48
N ARG A 96 22.71 4.06 8.53
CA ARG A 96 21.78 4.83 7.69
C ARG A 96 20.43 5.08 8.36
N ILE A 97 19.98 4.18 9.24
CA ILE A 97 18.71 4.27 9.97
C ILE A 97 19.00 4.28 11.48
N PRO A 98 19.26 5.47 12.08
CA PRO A 98 19.64 5.55 13.49
C PRO A 98 18.59 4.96 14.43
N GLY A 99 19.02 4.06 15.32
CA GLY A 99 18.16 3.41 16.31
C GLY A 99 17.47 2.13 15.83
N ILE A 100 17.74 1.65 14.61
CA ILE A 100 17.34 0.32 14.17
C ILE A 100 18.24 -0.76 14.79
N ASP A 101 17.66 -1.86 15.26
CA ASP A 101 18.41 -3.10 15.48
C ASP A 101 18.54 -3.87 14.14
N PRO A 102 19.76 -4.12 13.61
CA PRO A 102 19.97 -4.94 12.41
C PRO A 102 19.94 -6.45 12.71
N GLY A 103 19.62 -6.89 13.93
CA GLY A 103 19.36 -8.28 14.28
C GLY A 103 18.27 -8.92 13.41
N LYS A 104 18.42 -10.22 13.13
CA LYS A 104 17.50 -11.02 12.33
C LYS A 104 16.68 -11.92 13.27
N PHE A 105 15.38 -11.68 13.32
CA PHE A 105 14.44 -12.34 14.23
C PHE A 105 13.58 -13.41 13.57
N TRP A 106 13.66 -13.56 12.24
CA TRP A 106 12.90 -14.52 11.41
C TRP A 106 12.87 -15.95 11.98
N PRO A 107 11.72 -16.66 11.92
CA PRO A 107 10.41 -16.18 11.47
C PRO A 107 9.74 -15.30 12.54
N PRO A 108 8.74 -14.46 12.17
CA PRO A 108 7.89 -13.75 13.11
C PRO A 108 7.19 -14.70 14.09
N LYS A 109 7.14 -14.34 15.38
CA LYS A 109 6.60 -15.18 16.46
C LYS A 109 5.41 -14.51 17.16
N PRO A 110 4.53 -15.29 17.83
CA PRO A 110 3.56 -14.76 18.80
C PRO A 110 4.27 -14.05 19.96
N ILE A 111 3.62 -13.07 20.61
CA ILE A 111 4.22 -12.34 21.74
C ILE A 111 4.29 -13.14 23.04
N ASP A 112 3.52 -14.22 23.14
CA ASP A 112 3.47 -15.17 24.26
C ASP A 112 4.40 -16.38 24.08
N ASP A 113 5.01 -16.54 22.90
CA ASP A 113 6.11 -17.48 22.66
C ASP A 113 7.39 -17.00 23.36
N PRO A 114 8.01 -17.79 24.27
CA PRO A 114 9.30 -17.43 24.87
C PRO A 114 10.39 -17.08 23.85
N ALA A 115 10.39 -17.70 22.67
CA ALA A 115 11.37 -17.44 21.61
C ALA A 115 11.16 -16.10 20.88
N PHE A 116 10.05 -15.40 21.12
CA PHE A 116 9.90 -13.98 20.75
C PHE A 116 10.80 -13.08 21.61
N TRP A 117 11.16 -13.52 22.82
CA TRP A 117 11.88 -12.70 23.79
C TRP A 117 13.40 -12.81 23.69
N GLU A 118 13.91 -13.80 22.96
CA GLU A 118 15.33 -14.06 22.70
C GLU A 118 16.00 -12.95 21.86
N ASP A 119 17.32 -12.80 22.01
CA ASP A 119 18.15 -11.87 21.24
C ASP A 119 18.57 -12.52 19.90
N ALA A 120 18.71 -11.72 18.84
CA ALA A 120 19.09 -12.21 17.53
C ALA A 120 20.56 -12.71 17.49
N THR A 121 20.77 -13.95 17.06
CA THR A 121 22.12 -14.54 16.85
C THR A 121 22.70 -14.26 15.47
N GLU A 122 21.89 -13.73 14.55
CA GLU A 122 22.27 -13.34 13.18
C GLU A 122 21.84 -11.89 12.92
N SER A 123 22.36 -11.28 11.85
CA SER A 123 22.00 -9.92 11.42
C SER A 123 21.51 -9.90 9.96
N THR A 124 20.54 -9.03 9.64
CA THR A 124 19.97 -8.87 8.30
C THR A 124 20.56 -7.64 7.57
N GLY A 125 20.59 -7.71 6.24
CA GLY A 125 20.81 -6.56 5.36
C GLY A 125 19.49 -5.89 4.96
N ALA A 126 19.54 -5.00 3.97
CA ALA A 126 18.34 -4.42 3.38
C ALA A 126 18.54 -3.98 1.93
N LEU A 127 17.43 -3.94 1.18
CA LEU A 127 17.31 -3.16 -0.04
C LEU A 127 16.83 -1.74 0.31
N TYR A 128 17.58 -0.74 -0.12
CA TYR A 128 17.16 0.65 -0.07
C TYR A 128 16.81 1.16 -1.47
N THR A 129 15.73 1.93 -1.58
CA THR A 129 15.32 2.59 -2.82
C THR A 129 15.19 4.09 -2.53
N PRO A 130 15.97 5.00 -3.16
CA PRO A 130 15.89 6.45 -2.91
C PRO A 130 14.56 7.08 -3.34
N ALA A 131 13.85 6.43 -4.27
CA ALA A 131 12.50 6.79 -4.67
C ALA A 131 11.45 6.04 -3.84
N GLY A 132 10.41 6.74 -3.40
CA GLY A 132 9.32 6.21 -2.57
C GLY A 132 9.24 6.87 -1.19
N GLY A 133 8.36 6.34 -0.34
CA GLY A 133 8.00 6.95 0.94
C GLY A 133 6.51 6.83 1.18
N TYR A 134 5.80 7.95 1.33
CA TYR A 134 4.35 7.96 1.58
C TYR A 134 3.70 9.31 1.20
N ILE A 135 2.37 9.32 1.09
CA ILE A 135 1.56 10.54 0.90
C ILE A 135 1.16 11.14 2.25
N SER A 136 1.37 12.44 2.44
CA SER A 136 1.24 13.13 3.74
C SER A 136 -0.14 13.02 4.40
N ASP A 137 -1.21 12.92 3.61
CA ASP A 137 -2.57 12.65 4.11
C ASP A 137 -3.39 11.86 3.07
N PRO A 138 -3.74 10.58 3.34
CA PRO A 138 -4.47 9.72 2.42
C PRO A 138 -5.97 10.02 2.29
N SER A 139 -6.57 10.78 3.22
CA SER A 139 -7.95 11.24 3.04
C SER A 139 -7.97 12.54 2.23
N LEU A 140 -6.99 13.43 2.43
CA LEU A 140 -6.85 14.65 1.64
C LEU A 140 -6.56 14.35 0.16
N SER A 141 -5.73 13.34 -0.15
CA SER A 141 -5.50 12.95 -1.56
C SER A 141 -6.77 12.48 -2.28
N ALA A 142 -7.65 11.75 -1.57
CA ALA A 142 -8.96 11.37 -2.09
C ALA A 142 -9.89 12.58 -2.28
N VAL A 143 -9.84 13.57 -1.37
CA VAL A 143 -10.56 14.86 -1.52
C VAL A 143 -10.04 15.63 -2.73
N ASN A 144 -8.72 15.72 -2.92
CA ASN A 144 -8.12 16.40 -4.07
C ASN A 144 -8.56 15.79 -5.40
N LEU A 145 -8.57 14.44 -5.52
CA LEU A 145 -9.09 13.76 -6.71
C LEU A 145 -10.56 14.09 -6.97
N ALA A 146 -11.38 14.15 -5.92
CA ALA A 146 -12.79 14.50 -6.07
C ALA A 146 -12.97 15.96 -6.52
N ASP A 147 -12.18 16.90 -6.01
CA ASP A 147 -12.24 18.30 -6.41
C ASP A 147 -11.68 18.54 -7.83
N ALA A 148 -10.62 17.82 -8.22
CA ALA A 148 -10.16 17.78 -9.61
C ALA A 148 -11.24 17.24 -10.55
N ALA A 149 -11.89 16.13 -10.22
CA ALA A 149 -12.98 15.58 -11.02
C ALA A 149 -14.18 16.55 -11.12
N LYS A 150 -14.53 17.27 -10.04
CA LYS A 150 -15.56 18.33 -10.09
C LYS A 150 -15.20 19.46 -11.07
N ARG A 151 -13.92 19.86 -11.15
CA ARG A 151 -13.46 20.87 -12.14
C ARG A 151 -13.71 20.42 -13.59
N HIS A 152 -13.73 19.11 -13.84
CA HIS A 152 -14.08 18.51 -15.14
C HIS A 152 -15.56 18.09 -15.25
N GLY A 153 -16.43 18.56 -14.35
CA GLY A 153 -17.88 18.35 -14.42
C GLY A 153 -18.41 17.08 -13.75
N ALA A 154 -17.57 16.32 -13.03
CA ALA A 154 -18.03 15.13 -12.32
C ALA A 154 -18.93 15.50 -11.13
N ASN A 155 -20.11 14.90 -11.07
CA ASN A 155 -21.09 15.13 -10.00
C ASN A 155 -20.90 14.10 -8.88
N PHE A 156 -20.63 14.57 -7.65
CA PHE A 156 -20.46 13.71 -6.49
C PHE A 156 -21.72 13.67 -5.62
N ARG A 157 -22.08 12.46 -5.18
CA ARG A 157 -23.05 12.20 -4.12
C ARG A 157 -22.39 11.42 -2.99
N PHE A 158 -22.85 11.66 -1.77
CA PHE A 158 -22.32 11.15 -0.50
C PHE A 158 -23.52 10.94 0.44
N LYS A 159 -23.54 9.87 1.24
CA LYS A 159 -24.65 9.52 2.16
C LYS A 159 -26.02 9.33 1.49
N GLU A 160 -26.15 8.35 0.60
CA GLU A 160 -27.47 7.76 0.28
C GLU A 160 -27.65 6.57 1.27
N GLU A 161 -28.05 5.32 0.93
CA GLU A 161 -27.63 4.12 1.73
C GLU A 161 -27.56 2.82 0.88
N ILE A 162 -26.59 1.92 1.12
CA ILE A 162 -26.04 0.93 0.17
C ILE A 162 -26.97 -0.26 -0.21
N VAL A 163 -28.11 0.04 -0.83
CA VAL A 163 -29.23 -0.91 -0.91
C VAL A 163 -29.88 -1.16 -2.27
N SER A 164 -29.62 -0.46 -3.39
CA SER A 164 -28.44 0.25 -3.90
C SER A 164 -28.15 1.68 -3.38
N VAL A 165 -26.85 1.93 -3.05
CA VAL A 165 -26.12 3.23 -2.91
C VAL A 165 -26.51 4.16 -1.72
N ILE A 166 -25.71 4.57 -0.68
CA ILE A 166 -24.29 4.34 -0.23
C ILE A 166 -23.94 5.06 1.19
N LYS A 167 -23.07 4.54 2.13
CA LYS A 167 -22.85 4.83 3.65
C LYS A 167 -22.03 6.06 4.31
N SER A 168 -20.87 5.88 5.03
CA SER A 168 -20.06 6.85 5.91
C SER A 168 -18.68 6.22 6.42
N ILE A 169 -17.62 6.72 7.14
CA ILE A 169 -16.89 7.96 7.70
C ILE A 169 -15.74 7.38 8.66
N ASP A 170 -14.55 7.87 9.16
CA ASP A 170 -13.40 8.87 9.08
C ASP A 170 -12.31 8.44 10.17
N ARG A 171 -11.07 8.95 10.47
CA ARG A 171 -9.91 9.69 9.85
C ARG A 171 -8.74 10.00 10.89
N VAL A 172 -7.51 10.44 10.47
CA VAL A 172 -6.34 11.16 11.17
C VAL A 172 -4.92 10.46 11.15
N THR A 173 -3.80 11.21 11.21
CA THR A 173 -2.61 11.15 10.26
C THR A 173 -1.17 10.87 10.77
N GLY A 174 -0.20 10.66 9.83
CA GLY A 174 1.25 10.49 10.09
C GLY A 174 2.25 10.87 8.96
N VAL A 175 3.57 10.89 9.24
CA VAL A 175 4.73 11.49 8.51
C VAL A 175 6.10 10.87 8.93
N GLY A 176 7.04 10.56 8.01
CA GLY A 176 8.42 10.02 8.23
C GLY A 176 8.73 8.75 7.37
N PRO A 177 9.98 8.24 7.26
CA PRO A 177 10.29 7.15 6.30
C PRO A 177 9.56 5.83 6.62
N MET A 178 9.18 5.08 5.58
CA MET A 178 8.49 3.80 5.72
C MET A 178 9.46 2.62 5.78
N ILE A 179 9.13 1.66 6.64
CA ILE A 179 9.87 0.40 6.84
C ILE A 179 8.89 -0.77 6.61
N GLY A 180 9.26 -1.69 5.72
CA GLY A 180 8.59 -2.98 5.55
C GLY A 180 9.40 -4.07 6.27
N ASP A 181 8.87 -4.60 7.37
CA ASP A 181 9.59 -5.47 8.30
C ASP A 181 8.90 -6.85 8.42
N LEU A 182 9.05 -7.63 7.36
CA LEU A 182 8.60 -9.02 7.28
C LEU A 182 9.38 -9.95 8.25
N ASP A 183 10.46 -9.49 8.89
CA ASP A 183 11.28 -10.24 9.85
C ASP A 183 10.56 -10.38 11.21
N VAL A 184 9.87 -9.31 11.65
CA VAL A 184 8.95 -9.32 12.80
C VAL A 184 7.46 -9.26 12.42
N GLY A 185 7.12 -9.23 11.12
CA GLY A 185 5.75 -9.35 10.62
C GLY A 185 4.92 -8.06 10.69
N VAL A 186 5.56 -6.89 10.60
CA VAL A 186 4.88 -5.58 10.59
C VAL A 186 5.45 -4.66 9.51
N TYR A 187 4.67 -3.67 9.09
CA TYR A 187 5.19 -2.47 8.44
C TYR A 187 4.93 -1.27 9.35
N MET A 188 5.72 -0.21 9.21
CA MET A 188 5.50 1.03 9.96
C MET A 188 5.91 2.27 9.19
N ARG A 189 5.25 3.40 9.46
CA ARG A 189 5.72 4.73 9.04
C ARG A 189 5.36 5.80 10.10
N PRO A 190 6.28 6.72 10.48
CA PRO A 190 6.13 7.63 11.62
C PRO A 190 4.93 8.61 11.58
N THR A 191 4.82 9.54 12.55
CA THR A 191 3.82 10.62 12.60
C THR A 191 4.46 12.02 12.83
N PRO A 192 3.84 13.14 12.39
CA PRO A 192 4.41 14.48 12.62
C PRO A 192 4.27 14.92 14.09
N GLY A 193 3.43 14.21 14.86
CA GLY A 193 3.44 14.24 16.32
C GLY A 193 4.54 13.39 16.96
N GLY A 194 5.50 12.87 16.17
CA GLY A 194 6.67 12.12 16.65
C GLY A 194 6.43 10.66 17.05
N GLY A 195 5.31 10.04 16.62
CA GLY A 195 4.99 8.63 16.88
C GLY A 195 5.16 7.74 15.65
N PHE A 196 4.50 6.58 15.64
CA PHE A 196 4.36 5.71 14.46
C PHE A 196 2.91 5.29 14.21
N LEU A 197 2.56 5.07 12.94
CA LEU A 197 1.56 4.06 12.59
C LEU A 197 2.29 2.75 12.29
N VAL A 198 1.74 1.65 12.79
CA VAL A 198 2.19 0.27 12.57
C VAL A 198 0.98 -0.52 12.05
N GLY A 199 1.23 -1.50 11.19
CA GLY A 199 0.26 -2.51 10.78
C GLY A 199 0.96 -3.84 10.54
N GLY A 200 0.22 -4.95 10.54
CA GLY A 200 0.78 -6.27 10.20
C GLY A 200 1.23 -6.36 8.72
N THR A 201 2.06 -7.35 8.41
CA THR A 201 2.29 -7.84 7.04
C THR A 201 1.80 -9.28 6.89
N GLU A 202 0.65 -9.57 7.52
CA GLU A 202 -0.02 -10.88 7.56
C GLU A 202 0.92 -12.09 7.80
N PRO A 203 1.74 -12.09 8.87
CA PRO A 203 2.64 -13.21 9.17
C PRO A 203 1.84 -14.46 9.57
N GLU A 204 2.40 -15.65 9.29
CA GLU A 204 1.76 -16.96 9.53
C GLU A 204 1.25 -17.17 10.98
N CYS A 205 1.89 -16.53 11.96
CA CYS A 205 1.50 -16.58 13.37
C CYS A 205 0.32 -15.67 13.77
N GLU A 206 -0.22 -14.85 12.85
CA GLU A 206 -1.46 -14.08 13.04
C GLU A 206 -2.54 -14.56 12.04
N PRO A 207 -3.50 -15.40 12.48
CA PRO A 207 -4.52 -15.93 11.59
C PRO A 207 -5.38 -14.86 10.90
N MET A 208 -5.51 -14.98 9.58
CA MET A 208 -6.34 -14.11 8.74
C MET A 208 -7.80 -14.08 9.21
N GLN A 209 -8.32 -12.89 9.54
CA GLN A 209 -9.71 -12.70 9.93
C GLN A 209 -10.58 -12.42 8.70
N TRP A 210 -11.21 -13.48 8.17
CA TRP A 210 -12.16 -13.39 7.07
C TRP A 210 -13.57 -13.05 7.57
N ILE A 211 -14.31 -12.26 6.78
CA ILE A 211 -15.70 -11.87 7.05
C ILE A 211 -16.52 -11.99 5.76
N ASP A 212 -17.74 -12.53 5.87
CA ASP A 212 -18.63 -12.74 4.71
C ASP A 212 -19.29 -11.42 4.22
N ASP A 213 -19.53 -10.48 5.15
CA ASP A 213 -20.09 -9.16 4.88
C ASP A 213 -19.12 -8.07 5.39
N PRO A 214 -18.52 -7.24 4.51
CA PRO A 214 -17.60 -6.18 4.90
C PRO A 214 -18.27 -5.03 5.67
N ASP A 215 -19.61 -4.90 5.67
CA ASP A 215 -20.32 -3.91 6.48
C ASP A 215 -20.61 -4.39 7.92
N GLN A 216 -20.38 -5.67 8.25
CA GLN A 216 -20.29 -6.15 9.64
C GLN A 216 -18.88 -6.02 10.24
N ALA A 217 -17.91 -5.45 9.51
CA ALA A 217 -16.54 -5.32 9.96
C ALA A 217 -16.44 -4.53 11.28
N HIS A 218 -15.77 -5.11 12.28
CA HIS A 218 -15.53 -4.43 13.55
C HIS A 218 -14.42 -3.37 13.39
N MET A 219 -14.83 -2.16 12.98
CA MET A 219 -13.93 -1.02 12.68
C MET A 219 -13.15 -0.46 13.90
N LEU A 220 -13.23 -1.11 15.05
CA LEU A 220 -12.38 -0.87 16.21
C LEU A 220 -11.37 -2.01 16.35
N ARG A 221 -10.08 -1.69 16.34
CA ARG A 221 -9.00 -2.64 16.61
C ARG A 221 -9.12 -3.28 18.01
N THR A 222 -8.69 -4.53 18.15
CA THR A 222 -8.55 -5.19 19.44
C THR A 222 -7.32 -4.68 20.19
N GLN A 223 -7.29 -4.87 21.51
CA GLN A 223 -6.09 -4.59 22.32
C GLN A 223 -4.98 -5.61 22.01
N GLU A 224 -5.35 -6.87 21.77
CA GLU A 224 -4.48 -7.98 21.37
C GLU A 224 -3.66 -7.70 20.10
N LEU A 225 -4.30 -7.36 18.98
CA LEU A 225 -3.59 -7.03 17.73
C LEU A 225 -2.78 -5.73 17.85
N TYR A 226 -3.24 -4.79 18.68
CA TYR A 226 -2.46 -3.60 18.98
C TYR A 226 -1.17 -3.96 19.71
N ASP A 227 -1.26 -4.72 20.81
CA ASP A 227 -0.13 -5.12 21.64
C ASP A 227 0.87 -5.99 20.86
N ALA A 228 0.39 -6.89 20.00
CA ALA A 228 1.25 -7.66 19.10
C ALA A 228 2.04 -6.75 18.14
N GLN A 229 1.35 -5.87 17.40
CA GLN A 229 1.98 -5.00 16.40
C GLN A 229 2.93 -3.96 17.01
N VAL A 230 2.57 -3.33 18.13
CA VAL A 230 3.46 -2.35 18.78
C VAL A 230 4.62 -2.99 19.52
N THR A 231 4.46 -4.19 20.09
CA THR A 231 5.59 -4.93 20.69
C THR A 231 6.58 -5.38 19.61
N ARG A 232 6.10 -5.81 18.43
CA ARG A 232 6.95 -6.09 17.26
C ARG A 232 7.68 -4.85 16.75
N ALA A 233 7.01 -3.69 16.70
CA ALA A 233 7.69 -2.43 16.38
C ALA A 233 8.73 -2.02 17.45
N ALA A 234 8.46 -2.29 18.73
CA ALA A 234 9.39 -2.03 19.83
C ALA A 234 10.58 -3.01 19.86
N ARG A 235 10.45 -4.23 19.31
CA ARG A 235 11.59 -5.13 19.05
C ARG A 235 12.58 -4.49 18.08
N ARG A 236 12.10 -3.86 17.00
CA ARG A 236 12.97 -3.16 16.03
C ARG A 236 13.48 -1.80 16.54
N PHE A 237 12.73 -1.14 17.42
CA PHE A 237 13.04 0.15 18.03
C PHE A 237 12.91 0.09 19.57
N PRO A 238 13.95 -0.31 20.31
CA PRO A 238 13.87 -0.52 21.76
C PRO A 238 13.46 0.70 22.60
N ASP A 239 13.71 1.93 22.12
CA ASP A 239 13.29 3.18 22.75
C ASP A 239 11.81 3.57 22.45
N LEU A 240 11.07 2.77 21.67
CA LEU A 240 9.69 3.06 21.26
C LEU A 240 8.72 2.99 22.45
N LYS A 241 8.27 4.16 22.91
CA LYS A 241 7.32 4.29 24.03
C LYS A 241 5.91 3.90 23.60
N VAL A 242 5.53 2.66 23.89
CA VAL A 242 4.18 2.11 23.67
C VAL A 242 3.15 2.74 24.64
N PRO A 243 2.07 3.36 24.15
CA PRO A 243 0.92 3.75 24.97
C PRO A 243 0.17 2.55 25.57
N PRO A 244 -0.21 2.57 26.87
CA PRO A 244 -0.95 1.47 27.53
C PRO A 244 -2.44 1.41 27.17
N VAL A 245 -2.89 2.26 26.24
CA VAL A 245 -4.25 2.25 25.68
C VAL A 245 -4.07 2.34 24.17
N ALA A 246 -4.60 1.35 23.45
CA ALA A 246 -4.42 1.24 22.02
C ALA A 246 -4.80 2.52 21.25
N LYS A 247 -4.00 2.93 20.27
CA LYS A 247 -4.33 3.99 19.29
C LYS A 247 -4.05 3.53 17.85
N GLY A 248 -4.99 3.79 16.93
CA GLY A 248 -4.91 3.34 15.54
C GLY A 248 -6.28 3.33 14.85
N ILE A 249 -6.31 2.89 13.59
CA ILE A 249 -7.50 2.76 12.71
C ILE A 249 -7.58 1.30 12.25
N ALA A 250 -8.78 0.79 11.97
CA ALA A 250 -9.00 -0.51 11.31
C ALA A 250 -9.64 -0.32 9.91
N GLY A 251 -9.60 -1.36 9.09
CA GLY A 251 -10.17 -1.36 7.74
C GLY A 251 -10.19 -2.76 7.13
N VAL A 252 -10.91 -2.90 6.02
CA VAL A 252 -11.08 -4.17 5.30
C VAL A 252 -10.26 -4.15 4.01
N TYR A 253 -9.64 -5.28 3.65
CA TYR A 253 -9.03 -5.52 2.35
C TYR A 253 -9.92 -6.42 1.50
N ASP A 254 -10.12 -6.07 0.23
CA ASP A 254 -10.65 -6.97 -0.79
C ASP A 254 -9.48 -7.75 -1.42
N VAL A 255 -9.23 -8.97 -0.93
CA VAL A 255 -8.05 -9.77 -1.31
C VAL A 255 -8.37 -10.70 -2.49
N SER A 256 -7.48 -10.77 -3.48
CA SER A 256 -7.57 -11.72 -4.59
C SER A 256 -6.73 -12.99 -4.32
N SER A 257 -7.01 -14.07 -5.05
CA SER A 257 -6.36 -15.38 -4.84
C SER A 257 -4.84 -15.43 -5.09
N ASP A 258 -4.27 -14.37 -5.64
CA ASP A 258 -2.84 -14.18 -5.96
C ASP A 258 -2.32 -12.78 -5.59
N TRP A 259 -3.03 -12.08 -4.69
CA TRP A 259 -2.73 -10.72 -4.18
C TRP A 259 -2.53 -9.63 -5.25
N THR A 260 -2.88 -9.92 -6.50
CA THR A 260 -2.80 -9.02 -7.64
C THR A 260 -4.19 -8.41 -7.88
N PRO A 261 -4.33 -7.10 -8.15
CA PRO A 261 -5.64 -6.50 -8.38
C PRO A 261 -6.31 -7.02 -9.66
N ILE A 262 -7.61 -6.75 -9.79
CA ILE A 262 -8.41 -6.99 -10.99
C ILE A 262 -8.80 -5.64 -11.58
N TYR A 263 -8.30 -5.35 -12.78
CA TYR A 263 -8.59 -4.17 -13.59
C TYR A 263 -9.14 -4.64 -14.95
N ASP A 264 -10.44 -4.89 -15.03
CA ASP A 264 -11.04 -5.63 -16.15
C ASP A 264 -12.50 -5.22 -16.43
N LYS A 265 -13.04 -5.59 -17.60
CA LYS A 265 -14.48 -5.61 -17.87
C LYS A 265 -15.10 -6.90 -17.31
N SER A 266 -16.35 -6.80 -16.87
CA SER A 266 -17.12 -7.97 -16.41
C SER A 266 -17.63 -8.80 -17.60
N GLU A 267 -18.69 -9.60 -17.43
CA GLU A 267 -19.43 -10.19 -18.56
C GLU A 267 -20.67 -9.35 -18.95
N LEU A 268 -21.01 -8.35 -18.14
CA LEU A 268 -22.06 -7.38 -18.41
C LEU A 268 -21.45 -6.20 -19.19
N PRO A 269 -21.95 -5.88 -20.40
CA PRO A 269 -21.49 -4.72 -21.17
C PRO A 269 -21.61 -3.42 -20.37
N GLY A 270 -20.64 -2.51 -20.52
CA GLY A 270 -20.57 -1.24 -19.79
C GLY A 270 -20.22 -1.36 -18.29
N PHE A 271 -19.99 -2.56 -17.75
CA PHE A 271 -19.66 -2.75 -16.33
C PHE A 271 -18.20 -3.20 -16.12
N TYR A 272 -17.43 -2.33 -15.47
CA TYR A 272 -15.99 -2.42 -15.29
C TYR A 272 -15.60 -2.59 -13.81
N LEU A 273 -14.46 -3.22 -13.57
CA LEU A 273 -13.99 -3.71 -12.28
C LEU A 273 -12.64 -3.09 -11.94
N ALA A 274 -12.53 -2.52 -10.74
CA ALA A 274 -11.27 -2.14 -10.10
C ALA A 274 -11.31 -2.63 -8.64
N ILE A 275 -11.02 -3.92 -8.47
CA ILE A 275 -11.29 -4.70 -7.24
C ILE A 275 -10.16 -5.68 -6.95
N GLY A 276 -10.22 -6.42 -5.84
CA GLY A 276 -9.17 -7.35 -5.42
C GLY A 276 -7.90 -6.63 -4.98
N THR A 277 -8.02 -5.40 -4.45
CA THR A 277 -6.89 -4.49 -4.23
C THR A 277 -5.85 -4.97 -3.23
N SER A 278 -6.15 -6.02 -2.46
CA SER A 278 -5.17 -6.80 -1.67
C SER A 278 -4.28 -5.90 -0.78
N GLY A 279 -4.89 -4.86 -0.21
CA GLY A 279 -4.32 -3.89 0.73
C GLY A 279 -3.31 -2.88 0.17
N ASN A 280 -2.74 -3.09 -1.02
CA ASN A 280 -1.53 -2.39 -1.45
C ASN A 280 -1.71 -1.34 -2.57
N GLN A 281 -2.91 -1.20 -3.15
CA GLN A 281 -3.16 -0.36 -4.32
C GLN A 281 -3.37 1.15 -4.06
N PHE A 282 -3.43 1.64 -2.81
CA PHE A 282 -3.49 3.09 -2.53
C PHE A 282 -2.40 3.86 -3.31
N LYS A 283 -1.20 3.27 -3.36
CA LYS A 283 -0.05 3.85 -4.05
C LYS A 283 -0.22 3.93 -5.57
N ASN A 284 -0.96 2.97 -6.14
CA ASN A 284 -1.17 2.82 -7.57
C ASN A 284 -2.40 3.62 -8.06
N ALA A 285 -3.23 4.15 -7.16
CA ALA A 285 -4.53 4.75 -7.50
C ALA A 285 -4.51 5.80 -8.63
N PRO A 286 -3.52 6.71 -8.76
CA PRO A 286 -3.47 7.65 -9.88
C PRO A 286 -3.22 6.95 -11.24
N GLY A 287 -2.28 6.00 -11.29
CA GLY A 287 -2.01 5.21 -12.48
C GLY A 287 -3.20 4.31 -12.85
N VAL A 288 -3.86 3.72 -11.85
CA VAL A 288 -5.07 2.90 -12.02
C VAL A 288 -6.23 3.73 -12.57
N GLY A 289 -6.43 4.96 -12.12
CA GLY A 289 -7.46 5.86 -12.68
C GLY A 289 -7.26 6.12 -14.17
N VAL A 290 -6.02 6.38 -14.58
CA VAL A 290 -5.65 6.56 -16.00
C VAL A 290 -5.77 5.26 -16.80
N LEU A 291 -5.38 4.12 -16.21
CA LEU A 291 -5.46 2.79 -16.81
C LEU A 291 -6.91 2.37 -17.07
N MET A 292 -7.80 2.56 -16.09
CA MET A 292 -9.22 2.25 -16.20
C MET A 292 -9.94 3.16 -17.18
N ALA A 293 -9.63 4.46 -17.21
CA ALA A 293 -10.19 5.38 -18.21
C ALA A 293 -9.86 4.92 -19.63
N LYS A 294 -8.58 4.63 -19.92
CA LYS A 294 -8.15 4.09 -21.21
C LYS A 294 -8.81 2.74 -21.54
N LEU A 295 -8.96 1.84 -20.57
CA LEU A 295 -9.62 0.55 -20.77
C LEU A 295 -11.10 0.72 -21.16
N ILE A 296 -11.80 1.66 -20.52
CA ILE A 296 -13.20 1.99 -20.85
C ILE A 296 -13.27 2.56 -22.28
N ASP A 297 -12.49 3.61 -22.57
CA ASP A 297 -12.47 4.25 -23.90
C ASP A 297 -12.14 3.27 -25.03
N TYR A 298 -11.19 2.36 -24.79
CA TYR A 298 -10.78 1.34 -25.76
C TYR A 298 -11.87 0.28 -26.02
N VAL A 299 -12.54 -0.18 -24.96
CA VAL A 299 -13.58 -1.23 -25.06
C VAL A 299 -14.89 -0.67 -25.63
N GLU A 300 -15.34 0.49 -25.19
CA GLU A 300 -16.52 1.18 -25.78
C GLU A 300 -16.22 1.65 -27.21
N GLY A 301 -14.94 1.87 -27.55
CA GLY A 301 -14.44 2.07 -28.93
C GLY A 301 -14.40 0.80 -29.80
N GLY A 302 -14.76 -0.38 -29.26
CA GLY A 302 -14.82 -1.65 -29.98
C GLY A 302 -13.56 -2.54 -29.91
N GLY A 303 -12.59 -2.20 -29.08
CA GLY A 303 -11.42 -3.03 -28.77
C GLY A 303 -11.70 -4.11 -27.72
N ASP A 304 -10.84 -5.13 -27.62
CA ASP A 304 -11.05 -6.21 -26.65
C ASP A 304 -10.37 -5.94 -25.28
N HIS A 305 -9.03 -5.89 -25.19
CA HIS A 305 -8.34 -5.65 -23.91
C HIS A 305 -6.84 -5.22 -23.95
N GLU A 306 -6.47 -4.04 -24.47
CA GLU A 306 -5.06 -3.56 -24.47
C GLU A 306 -4.90 -2.06 -24.08
N VAL A 307 -3.92 -1.73 -23.23
CA VAL A 307 -3.58 -0.36 -22.81
C VAL A 307 -2.08 -0.18 -22.54
N THR A 308 -1.47 0.92 -22.99
CA THR A 308 -0.08 1.32 -22.69
C THR A 308 0.00 2.35 -21.54
N GLY A 309 1.12 2.44 -20.82
CA GLY A 309 1.42 3.51 -19.85
C GLY A 309 1.39 4.93 -20.46
N VAL A 310 1.56 5.98 -19.64
CA VAL A 310 1.42 7.39 -20.08
C VAL A 310 2.65 8.23 -19.78
N ARG A 311 3.18 8.20 -18.56
CA ARG A 311 4.25 9.11 -18.10
C ARG A 311 5.65 8.57 -18.34
N THR A 312 5.83 7.25 -18.26
CA THR A 312 7.13 6.57 -18.42
C THR A 312 7.34 6.04 -19.83
N GLY A 313 6.26 5.90 -20.61
CA GLY A 313 6.28 5.28 -21.94
C GLY A 313 6.45 3.76 -21.92
N LEU A 314 6.55 3.13 -20.74
CA LEU A 314 6.71 1.68 -20.61
C LEU A 314 5.37 0.95 -20.88
N PRO A 315 5.42 -0.25 -21.48
CA PRO A 315 4.24 -1.08 -21.66
C PRO A 315 3.76 -1.64 -20.31
N ILE A 316 2.44 -1.66 -20.11
CA ILE A 316 1.78 -2.31 -18.97
C ILE A 316 0.90 -3.41 -19.56
N ASP A 317 1.25 -4.67 -19.32
CA ASP A 317 0.44 -5.79 -19.79
C ASP A 317 -0.82 -5.93 -18.92
N LEU A 318 -1.98 -5.53 -19.48
CA LEU A 318 -3.28 -5.65 -18.83
C LEU A 318 -3.70 -7.11 -18.56
N ALA A 319 -3.17 -8.10 -19.28
CA ALA A 319 -3.45 -9.51 -18.98
C ALA A 319 -3.02 -9.88 -17.55
N THR A 320 -2.00 -9.20 -16.99
CA THR A 320 -1.59 -9.29 -15.59
C THR A 320 -2.72 -8.94 -14.61
N PHE A 321 -3.66 -8.08 -15.01
CA PHE A 321 -4.74 -7.57 -14.17
C PHE A 321 -6.13 -8.08 -14.58
N SER A 322 -6.25 -8.86 -15.66
CA SER A 322 -7.52 -9.46 -16.05
C SER A 322 -8.05 -10.42 -14.98
N ARG A 323 -9.39 -10.53 -14.88
CA ARG A 323 -10.11 -11.53 -14.08
C ARG A 323 -10.01 -12.96 -14.64
N LYS A 324 -9.43 -13.12 -15.84
CA LYS A 324 -9.24 -14.41 -16.54
C LYS A 324 -7.79 -14.92 -16.50
N ARG A 325 -6.88 -14.21 -15.83
CA ARG A 325 -5.45 -14.59 -15.73
C ARG A 325 -5.27 -15.95 -15.02
N PRO A 326 -4.19 -16.70 -15.31
CA PRO A 326 -3.74 -17.75 -14.41
C PRO A 326 -3.28 -17.16 -13.07
N ARG A 327 -3.43 -17.93 -11.99
CA ARG A 327 -2.97 -17.54 -10.65
C ARG A 327 -1.45 -17.30 -10.65
N ASN A 328 -0.99 -16.14 -10.18
CA ASN A 328 0.45 -15.91 -9.99
C ASN A 328 0.98 -16.67 -8.75
N GLU A 329 1.77 -17.71 -8.96
CA GLU A 329 2.40 -18.49 -7.88
C GLU A 329 3.67 -17.83 -7.29
N ASN A 330 4.17 -16.74 -7.89
CA ASN A 330 5.35 -16.01 -7.42
C ASN A 330 5.04 -14.83 -6.47
N SER A 331 3.78 -14.67 -6.04
CA SER A 331 3.43 -13.69 -5.01
C SER A 331 3.89 -14.15 -3.63
N SER A 332 4.30 -13.22 -2.76
CA SER A 332 4.58 -13.53 -1.34
C SER A 332 3.34 -13.98 -0.55
N GLY A 333 2.13 -13.79 -1.08
CA GLY A 333 0.89 -14.11 -0.37
C GLY A 333 0.52 -13.13 0.75
N THR A 334 1.09 -11.92 0.72
CA THR A 334 0.90 -10.84 1.72
C THR A 334 0.63 -9.51 1.03
N VAL A 335 0.27 -8.47 1.81
CA VAL A 335 0.18 -7.07 1.36
C VAL A 335 1.50 -6.55 0.73
N MET A 336 2.62 -7.24 0.94
CA MET A 336 3.90 -6.86 0.35
C MET A 336 4.01 -7.17 -1.15
N GLY A 337 3.30 -8.19 -1.68
CA GLY A 337 3.16 -8.49 -3.12
C GLY A 337 3.75 -9.83 -3.57
#